data_AF-U4K8V6-F1
#
_entry.id   AF-U4K8V6-F1
#
_cell.length_a   1.000
_cell.length_b   1.000
_cell.length_c   1.000
_cell.angle_alpha   90.00
_cell.angle_beta   90.00
_cell.angle_gamma   90.00
#
_symmetry.space_group_name_H-M   'P 1'
#
loop_
_entity.id
_entity.type
_entity.pdbx_description
1 polymer ?
#
loop_
_entity_poly.entity_id
_entity_poly.type
_entity_poly.pdbx_seq_one_letter_code
_entity_poly.pdbx_strand_id
1 'polypeptide(L)'
;MRQLLFRLCEASDGRKFAFLTDQPDVEDMFDGGYKVAYKFRDAGNGQELLARWRSAYSVTSREFEQLPDDDELPEGVQQAFDTMISSLIPSVDVFFCDYNLAIEADLPICNNVMDRYRSTDFVLFSCEELIGNDPSTQPYMVSYASPRYPGSGNTGSQHRIYCKTDAFAFCQAVHAIVIQREKDSLTGGHIRTEVDTYISEPSIEAPTAEQVINRFVESLPQYNSSIKALSAPESHSNEE
;
A
#
# COMPACT_ATOMS: atom_id res chain seq x y z
N MET A 1 7.69 12.14 15.65
CA MET A 1 6.32 11.58 15.61
C MET A 1 5.90 11.54 14.16
N ARG A 2 5.21 10.47 13.74
CA ARG A 2 4.76 10.27 12.35
C ARG A 2 3.24 10.41 12.24
N GLN A 3 2.74 10.55 11.02
CA GLN A 3 1.31 10.50 10.71
C GLN A 3 1.09 9.56 9.54
N LEU A 4 -0.03 8.84 9.54
CA LEU A 4 -0.47 8.11 8.37
C LEU A 4 -1.07 9.08 7.38
N LEU A 5 -0.68 8.97 6.12
CA LEU A 5 -1.28 9.65 5.00
C LEU A 5 -1.95 8.60 4.10
N PHE A 6 -3.27 8.72 3.96
CA PHE A 6 -4.04 7.99 2.97
C PHE A 6 -4.47 8.94 1.87
N ARG A 7 -4.29 8.52 0.61
CA ARG A 7 -4.81 9.25 -0.56
C ARG A 7 -5.54 8.29 -1.48
N LEU A 8 -6.69 8.72 -1.97
CA LEU A 8 -7.42 8.05 -3.04
C LEU A 8 -7.51 8.97 -4.24
N CYS A 9 -7.14 8.44 -5.40
CA CYS A 9 -7.16 9.13 -6.68
C CYS A 9 -7.93 8.33 -7.73
N GLU A 10 -8.54 9.05 -8.67
CA GLU A 10 -9.19 8.46 -9.83
C GLU A 10 -8.53 8.95 -11.12
N ALA A 11 -8.14 8.03 -11.98
CA ALA A 11 -7.60 8.33 -13.30
C ALA A 11 -8.70 8.72 -14.29
N SER A 12 -8.32 9.26 -15.46
CA SER A 12 -9.29 9.70 -16.47
C SER A 12 -10.12 8.57 -17.07
N ASP A 13 -9.62 7.33 -17.05
CA ASP A 13 -10.35 6.13 -17.46
C ASP A 13 -11.15 5.47 -16.32
N GLY A 14 -11.24 6.11 -15.15
CA GLY A 14 -12.01 5.65 -14.00
C GLY A 14 -11.30 4.61 -13.11
N ARG A 15 -10.05 4.23 -13.43
CA ARG A 15 -9.26 3.39 -12.52
C ARG A 15 -8.92 4.14 -11.25
N LYS A 16 -9.00 3.45 -10.11
CA LYS A 16 -8.76 4.04 -8.79
C LYS A 16 -7.42 3.59 -8.22
N PHE A 17 -6.60 4.57 -7.87
CA PHE A 17 -5.29 4.37 -7.28
C PHE A 17 -5.35 4.90 -5.85
N ALA A 18 -4.80 4.17 -4.89
CA ALA A 18 -4.67 4.66 -3.53
C ALA A 18 -3.26 4.45 -3.02
N PHE A 19 -2.85 5.26 -2.04
CA PHE A 19 -1.69 4.94 -1.22
C PHE A 19 -1.96 5.10 0.26
N LEU A 20 -1.23 4.34 1.07
CA LEU A 20 -1.15 4.47 2.52
C LEU A 20 0.32 4.44 2.95
N THR A 21 0.76 5.46 3.68
CA THR A 21 2.16 5.64 4.08
C THR A 21 2.27 6.33 5.43
N ASP A 22 3.37 6.10 6.15
CA ASP A 22 3.79 6.95 7.26
C ASP A 22 5.05 7.80 6.95
N GLN A 23 5.60 7.63 5.73
CA GLN A 23 6.78 8.31 5.25
C GLN A 23 6.49 9.68 4.62
N PRO A 24 7.44 10.63 4.75
CA PRO A 24 7.36 11.91 4.06
C PRO A 24 7.52 11.75 2.54
N ASP A 25 7.11 12.76 1.78
CA ASP A 25 7.36 12.94 0.35
C ASP A 25 6.83 11.86 -0.61
N VAL A 26 6.19 10.81 -0.10
CA VAL A 26 5.55 9.74 -0.90
C VAL A 26 4.45 10.29 -1.81
N GLU A 27 3.73 11.31 -1.39
CA GLU A 27 2.69 11.96 -2.20
C GLU A 27 3.26 12.51 -3.52
N ASP A 28 4.41 13.19 -3.45
CA ASP A 28 5.07 13.77 -4.63
C ASP A 28 5.60 12.67 -5.57
N MET A 29 6.15 11.59 -5.00
CA MET A 29 6.62 10.44 -5.77
C MET A 29 5.47 9.71 -6.46
N PHE A 30 4.33 9.57 -5.77
CA PHE A 30 3.10 8.96 -6.28
C PHE A 30 2.50 9.78 -7.42
N ASP A 31 2.31 11.08 -7.22
CA ASP A 31 1.78 11.97 -8.25
C ASP A 31 2.75 12.08 -9.45
N GLY A 32 4.06 12.14 -9.18
CA GLY A 32 5.10 12.16 -10.21
C GLY A 32 5.12 10.89 -11.04
N GLY A 33 5.08 9.72 -10.39
CA GLY A 33 5.05 8.42 -11.04
C GLY A 33 3.83 8.25 -11.95
N TYR A 34 2.64 8.62 -11.46
CA TYR A 34 1.41 8.57 -12.25
C TYR A 34 1.46 9.51 -13.46
N LYS A 35 1.85 10.79 -13.27
CA LYS A 35 1.92 11.81 -14.33
C LYS A 35 2.67 11.32 -15.56
N VAL A 36 3.80 10.64 -15.34
CA VAL A 36 4.66 10.10 -16.40
C VAL A 36 4.08 8.81 -16.99
N ALA A 37 3.70 7.85 -16.14
CA ALA A 37 3.24 6.53 -16.57
C ALA A 37 1.90 6.57 -17.34
N TYR A 38 1.04 7.53 -17.00
CA TYR A 38 -0.32 7.65 -17.56
C TYR A 38 -0.47 8.66 -18.69
N LYS A 39 0.60 9.40 -19.01
CA LYS A 39 0.59 10.51 -20.00
C LYS A 39 -0.14 10.19 -21.31
N PHE A 40 0.10 9.01 -21.89
CA PHE A 40 -0.46 8.64 -23.20
C PHE A 40 -1.88 8.06 -23.12
N ARG A 41 -2.38 7.81 -21.90
CA ARG A 41 -3.70 7.25 -21.64
C ARG A 41 -4.71 8.33 -21.24
N ASP A 42 -4.21 9.48 -20.78
CA ASP A 42 -5.02 10.64 -20.47
C ASP A 42 -5.41 11.41 -21.73
N ALA A 43 -6.37 10.87 -22.49
CA ALA A 43 -6.84 11.44 -23.75
C ALA A 43 -7.78 12.67 -23.58
N GLY A 44 -8.08 13.05 -22.33
CA GLY A 44 -9.09 14.06 -22.00
C GLY A 44 -8.68 15.50 -22.23
N ASN A 45 -7.37 15.81 -22.18
CA ASN A 45 -6.89 17.19 -22.25
C ASN A 45 -5.82 17.32 -23.34
N GLY A 46 -6.25 17.66 -24.56
CA GLY A 46 -5.41 17.82 -25.76
C GLY A 46 -4.35 18.94 -25.72
N GLN A 47 -3.81 19.29 -24.56
CA GLN A 47 -2.75 20.29 -24.38
C GLN A 47 -1.73 19.99 -23.27
N GLU A 48 -1.91 18.97 -22.44
CA GLU A 48 -1.03 18.79 -21.27
C GLU A 48 0.06 17.73 -21.49
N LEU A 49 1.30 18.11 -21.16
CA LEU A 49 2.48 17.26 -21.34
C LEU A 49 2.53 16.05 -20.38
N LEU A 50 1.65 16.01 -19.36
CA LEU A 50 1.61 15.03 -18.27
C LEU A 50 0.16 14.74 -17.86
N ALA A 51 -0.11 13.52 -17.39
CA ALA A 51 -1.45 13.12 -16.95
C ALA A 51 -1.88 13.78 -15.63
N ARG A 52 -3.19 13.90 -15.40
CA ARG A 52 -3.74 14.39 -14.13
C ARG A 52 -4.77 13.43 -13.54
N TRP A 53 -4.90 13.46 -12.22
CA TRP A 53 -5.99 12.79 -11.53
C TRP A 53 -7.30 13.50 -11.85
N ARG A 54 -8.34 12.75 -12.19
CA ARG A 54 -9.70 13.25 -12.41
C ARG A 54 -10.31 13.76 -11.10
N SER A 55 -10.08 13.03 -10.03
CA SER A 55 -10.43 13.41 -8.66
C SER A 55 -9.38 12.83 -7.71
N ALA A 56 -9.17 13.50 -6.59
CA ALA A 56 -8.29 13.02 -5.53
C ALA A 56 -8.72 13.62 -4.17
N TYR A 57 -8.51 12.87 -3.10
CA TYR A 57 -8.52 13.42 -1.74
C TYR A 57 -7.44 12.74 -0.90
N SER A 58 -6.94 13.47 0.10
CA SER A 58 -5.99 12.99 1.10
C SER A 58 -6.57 13.20 2.50
N VAL A 59 -6.23 12.30 3.42
CA VAL A 59 -6.51 12.43 4.85
C VAL A 59 -5.30 12.01 5.65
N THR A 60 -5.08 12.67 6.79
CA THR A 60 -3.98 12.38 7.70
C THR A 60 -4.50 11.91 9.05
N SER A 61 -3.79 10.96 9.65
CA SER A 61 -4.10 10.54 11.03
C SER A 61 -3.56 11.55 12.04
N ARG A 62 -3.92 11.36 13.30
CA ARG A 62 -3.18 11.91 14.43
C ARG A 62 -1.73 11.42 14.43
N GLU A 63 -0.89 12.20 15.09
CA GLU A 63 0.51 11.85 15.33
C GLU A 63 0.63 10.59 16.19
N PHE A 64 1.63 9.77 15.90
CA PHE A 64 1.93 8.55 16.64
C PHE A 64 3.44 8.28 16.73
N GLU A 65 3.78 7.38 17.64
CA GLU A 65 5.10 6.78 17.77
C GLU A 65 5.06 5.41 17.10
N GLN A 66 6.04 5.13 16.23
CA GLN A 66 6.14 3.83 15.58
C GLN A 66 6.36 2.74 16.63
N LEU A 67 5.87 1.54 16.33
CA LEU A 67 6.16 0.36 17.13
C LEU A 67 7.65 0.03 16.98
N PRO A 68 8.36 -0.27 18.09
CA PRO A 68 9.75 -0.66 18.01
C PRO A 68 9.91 -1.99 17.28
N ASP A 69 11.12 -2.25 16.79
CA ASP A 69 11.50 -3.51 16.17
C ASP A 69 11.31 -4.68 17.14
N ASP A 70 10.64 -5.73 16.67
CA ASP A 70 10.47 -6.99 17.37
C ASP A 70 10.54 -8.14 16.34
N ASP A 71 10.76 -9.37 16.80
CA ASP A 71 10.87 -10.55 15.94
C ASP A 71 9.52 -10.91 15.29
N GLU A 72 8.41 -10.56 15.94
CA GLU A 72 7.05 -10.87 15.48
C GLU A 72 6.09 -9.67 15.66
N LEU A 73 5.20 -9.48 14.68
CA LEU A 73 4.16 -8.46 14.76
C LEU A 73 3.06 -8.91 15.73
N PRO A 74 2.67 -8.08 16.74
CA PRO A 74 1.59 -8.45 17.64
C PRO A 74 0.29 -8.71 16.88
N GLU A 75 -0.41 -9.81 17.19
CA GLU A 75 -1.62 -10.23 16.47
C GLU A 75 -2.67 -9.11 16.41
N GLY A 76 -2.83 -8.35 17.49
CA GLY A 76 -3.78 -7.23 17.54
C GLY A 76 -3.42 -6.08 16.60
N VAL A 77 -2.14 -5.85 16.31
CA VAL A 77 -1.69 -4.86 15.31
C VAL A 77 -2.04 -5.34 13.90
N GLN A 78 -1.77 -6.61 13.59
CA GLN A 78 -2.16 -7.20 12.31
C GLN A 78 -3.68 -7.13 12.10
N GLN A 79 -4.47 -7.47 13.12
CA GLN A 79 -5.94 -7.39 13.05
C GLN A 79 -6.44 -5.96 12.85
N ALA A 80 -5.83 -4.98 13.54
CA ALA A 80 -6.16 -3.57 13.37
C ALA A 80 -5.82 -3.08 11.95
N PHE A 81 -4.67 -3.49 11.43
CA PHE A 81 -4.25 -3.20 10.05
C PHE A 81 -5.21 -3.83 9.03
N ASP A 82 -5.51 -5.12 9.16
CA ASP A 82 -6.43 -5.84 8.27
C ASP A 82 -7.81 -5.17 8.27
N THR A 83 -8.29 -4.71 9.42
CA THR A 83 -9.56 -3.99 9.56
C THR A 83 -9.53 -2.64 8.86
N MET A 84 -8.42 -1.90 9.03
CA MET A 84 -8.20 -0.63 8.34
C MET A 84 -8.21 -0.82 6.83
N ILE A 85 -7.38 -1.72 6.30
CA ILE A 85 -7.29 -1.95 4.85
C ILE A 85 -8.63 -2.44 4.29
N SER A 86 -9.33 -3.32 5.01
CA SER A 86 -10.65 -3.80 4.56
C SER A 86 -11.68 -2.69 4.38
N SER A 87 -11.51 -1.56 5.08
CA SER A 87 -12.36 -0.38 4.91
C SER A 87 -11.87 0.55 3.78
N LEU A 88 -10.55 0.62 3.55
CA LEU A 88 -9.93 1.53 2.58
C LEU A 88 -9.90 0.98 1.15
N ILE A 89 -9.77 -0.34 0.99
CA ILE A 89 -9.54 -1.00 -0.30
C ILE A 89 -10.77 -1.17 -1.22
N PRO A 90 -12.05 -1.11 -0.77
CA PRO A 90 -13.18 -1.21 -1.67
C PRO A 90 -13.04 -0.28 -2.88
N SER A 91 -13.34 -0.80 -4.07
CA SER A 91 -13.18 -0.15 -5.39
C SER A 91 -11.75 0.20 -5.85
N VAL A 92 -10.71 -0.01 -5.04
CA VAL A 92 -9.32 0.36 -5.40
C VAL A 92 -8.73 -0.66 -6.37
N ASP A 93 -8.26 -0.18 -7.52
CA ASP A 93 -7.62 -0.99 -8.54
C ASP A 93 -6.14 -1.23 -8.22
N VAL A 94 -5.44 -0.19 -7.78
CA VAL A 94 -4.00 -0.27 -7.45
C VAL A 94 -3.75 0.37 -6.10
N PHE A 95 -3.17 -0.39 -5.18
CA PHE A 95 -2.91 0.06 -3.81
C PHE A 95 -1.41 0.09 -3.53
N PHE A 96 -0.89 1.29 -3.26
CA PHE A 96 0.47 1.52 -2.82
C PHE A 96 0.49 1.48 -1.30
N CYS A 97 1.28 0.60 -0.69
CA CYS A 97 1.38 0.55 0.78
C CYS A 97 2.84 0.56 1.19
N ASP A 98 3.13 1.33 2.22
CA ASP A 98 4.37 1.20 2.96
C ASP A 98 4.47 -0.22 3.55
N TYR A 99 5.58 -0.89 3.29
CA TYR A 99 5.85 -2.26 3.69
C TYR A 99 5.95 -2.41 5.21
N ASN A 100 6.55 -1.42 5.88
CA ASN A 100 6.80 -1.40 7.32
C ASN A 100 5.91 -0.37 8.03
N LEU A 101 4.67 -0.18 7.54
CA LEU A 101 3.77 0.85 8.02
C LEU A 101 3.64 0.83 9.55
N ALA A 102 3.95 1.96 10.19
CA ALA A 102 3.88 2.19 11.63
C ALA A 102 4.82 1.34 12.51
N ILE A 103 5.80 0.64 11.92
CA ILE A 103 6.77 -0.21 12.62
C ILE A 103 8.18 0.27 12.23
N GLU A 104 9.13 0.17 13.15
CA GLU A 104 10.54 0.54 12.90
C GLU A 104 11.31 -0.51 12.05
N ALA A 105 10.73 -1.71 11.80
CA ALA A 105 11.39 -2.93 11.26
C ALA A 105 10.77 -3.55 9.98
N ASP A 106 11.53 -4.45 9.35
CA ASP A 106 11.29 -5.28 8.14
C ASP A 106 10.16 -6.34 8.20
N LEU A 107 9.09 -6.12 8.97
CA LEU A 107 7.99 -7.09 9.08
C LEU A 107 6.85 -6.82 8.09
N PRO A 108 6.64 -7.67 7.05
CA PRO A 108 5.55 -7.50 6.09
C PRO A 108 4.17 -7.58 6.75
N ILE A 109 3.50 -6.43 6.88
CA ILE A 109 2.13 -6.39 7.41
C ILE A 109 1.05 -6.71 6.35
N CYS A 110 1.41 -6.67 5.06
CA CYS A 110 0.45 -6.69 3.94
C CYS A 110 0.13 -8.07 3.35
N ASN A 111 0.81 -9.15 3.76
CA ASN A 111 0.74 -10.43 3.04
C ASN A 111 -0.68 -11.02 2.96
N ASN A 112 -1.39 -11.07 4.09
CA ASN A 112 -2.76 -11.61 4.15
C ASN A 112 -3.76 -10.76 3.34
N VAL A 113 -3.57 -9.43 3.36
CA VAL A 113 -4.37 -8.48 2.59
C VAL A 113 -4.23 -8.75 1.10
N MET A 114 -3.02 -8.94 0.60
CA MET A 114 -2.80 -9.18 -0.83
C MET A 114 -3.49 -10.46 -1.32
N ASP A 115 -3.53 -11.51 -0.50
CA ASP A 115 -4.20 -12.78 -0.83
C ASP A 115 -5.73 -12.67 -0.79
N ARG A 116 -6.28 -11.82 0.10
CA ARG A 116 -7.72 -11.55 0.23
C ARG A 116 -8.26 -10.66 -0.87
N TYR A 117 -7.51 -9.62 -1.27
CA TYR A 117 -7.97 -8.59 -2.21
C TYR A 117 -7.38 -8.79 -3.61
N ARG A 118 -7.69 -9.92 -4.23
CA ARG A 118 -7.08 -10.35 -5.51
C ARG A 118 -7.42 -9.45 -6.69
N SER A 119 -8.54 -8.73 -6.62
CA SER A 119 -8.95 -7.76 -7.64
C SER A 119 -8.14 -6.45 -7.61
N THR A 120 -7.33 -6.24 -6.56
CA THR A 120 -6.46 -5.07 -6.39
C THR A 120 -5.00 -5.47 -6.61
N ASP A 121 -4.27 -4.73 -7.45
CA ASP A 121 -2.82 -4.90 -7.57
C ASP A 121 -2.10 -4.10 -6.48
N PHE A 122 -0.99 -4.62 -5.97
CA PHE A 122 -0.28 -4.03 -4.84
C PHE A 122 1.12 -3.58 -5.22
N VAL A 123 1.50 -2.40 -4.74
CA VAL A 123 2.85 -1.88 -4.80
C VAL A 123 3.31 -1.63 -3.38
N LEU A 124 4.26 -2.44 -2.91
CA LEU A 124 4.85 -2.32 -1.59
C LEU A 124 6.17 -1.55 -1.69
N PHE A 125 6.27 -0.43 -0.98
CA PHE A 125 7.44 0.43 -0.96
C PHE A 125 8.02 0.53 0.44
N SER A 126 9.14 1.24 0.64
CA SER A 126 9.94 1.23 1.89
C SER A 126 10.90 0.07 2.09
N CYS A 127 11.29 -0.62 1.03
CA CYS A 127 12.37 -1.59 1.10
C CYS A 127 13.76 -0.91 1.13
N GLU A 128 13.95 0.27 1.72
CA GLU A 128 15.26 0.95 1.73
C GLU A 128 16.32 0.12 2.49
N GLU A 129 15.92 -0.62 3.53
CA GLU A 129 16.80 -1.54 4.26
C GLU A 129 17.09 -2.83 3.47
N LEU A 130 16.10 -3.34 2.73
CA LEU A 130 16.22 -4.49 1.82
C LEU A 130 17.00 -4.17 0.53
N ILE A 131 16.95 -2.93 0.04
CA ILE A 131 17.44 -2.52 -1.30
C ILE A 131 18.69 -1.65 -1.19
N GLY A 132 18.89 -0.97 -0.06
CA GLY A 132 19.98 -0.02 0.18
C GLY A 132 19.93 1.22 -0.71
N ASN A 133 20.80 2.18 -0.39
CA ASN A 133 21.04 3.38 -1.20
C ASN A 133 21.93 3.13 -2.44
N ASP A 134 22.08 1.88 -2.87
CA ASP A 134 22.90 1.52 -4.02
C ASP A 134 22.20 1.91 -5.33
N PRO A 135 22.78 2.84 -6.13
CA PRO A 135 22.22 3.26 -7.42
C PRO A 135 22.29 2.17 -8.49
N SER A 136 23.03 1.08 -8.27
CA SER A 136 23.09 -0.08 -9.15
C SER A 136 21.93 -1.05 -8.94
N THR A 137 21.23 -0.99 -7.80
CA THR A 137 20.06 -1.83 -7.52
C THR A 137 18.86 -1.33 -8.32
N GLN A 138 18.18 -2.25 -9.01
CA GLN A 138 17.00 -1.93 -9.82
C GLN A 138 15.91 -1.24 -8.96
N PRO A 139 15.15 -0.29 -9.53
CA PRO A 139 14.15 0.48 -8.79
C PRO A 139 12.98 -0.37 -8.26
N TYR A 140 12.76 -1.54 -8.88
CA TYR A 140 11.85 -2.57 -8.39
C TYR A 140 12.66 -3.84 -8.17
N MET A 141 12.51 -4.46 -7.00
CA MET A 141 13.31 -5.61 -6.58
C MET A 141 12.66 -6.93 -7.00
N VAL A 142 11.33 -7.04 -6.88
CA VAL A 142 10.58 -8.26 -7.18
C VAL A 142 9.21 -7.88 -7.72
N SER A 143 8.84 -8.49 -8.86
CA SER A 143 7.47 -8.53 -9.36
C SER A 143 7.06 -9.98 -9.42
N TYR A 144 6.00 -10.34 -8.71
CA TYR A 144 5.39 -11.65 -8.86
C TYR A 144 3.90 -11.51 -9.18
N ALA A 145 3.44 -12.50 -9.95
CA ALA A 145 2.07 -12.62 -10.40
C ALA A 145 1.41 -13.78 -9.65
N SER A 146 0.29 -13.52 -8.99
CA SER A 146 -0.54 -14.54 -8.35
C SER A 146 -1.84 -14.73 -9.13
N PRO A 147 -2.39 -15.96 -9.26
CA PRO A 147 -3.66 -16.17 -9.95
C PRO A 147 -4.78 -15.32 -9.34
N ARG A 148 -5.36 -14.44 -10.17
CA ARG A 148 -6.44 -13.56 -9.75
C ARG A 148 -7.77 -14.31 -9.57
N TYR A 149 -7.99 -15.34 -10.38
CA TYR A 149 -9.25 -16.08 -10.47
C TYR A 149 -9.09 -17.52 -9.95
N PRO A 150 -9.17 -17.76 -8.63
CA PRO A 150 -9.07 -19.12 -8.11
C PRO A 150 -10.21 -20.00 -8.65
N GLY A 151 -9.85 -21.14 -9.24
CA GLY A 151 -10.82 -22.13 -9.71
C GLY A 151 -11.55 -21.77 -11.01
N SER A 152 -11.14 -20.71 -11.71
CA SER A 152 -11.61 -20.42 -13.08
C SER A 152 -10.57 -20.83 -14.11
N GLY A 153 -10.98 -20.94 -15.38
CA GLY A 153 -10.06 -21.14 -16.51
C GLY A 153 -9.31 -19.86 -16.92
N ASN A 154 -9.52 -18.76 -16.21
CA ASN A 154 -8.93 -17.46 -16.52
C ASN A 154 -7.51 -17.37 -15.95
N THR A 155 -6.55 -17.01 -16.80
CA THR A 155 -5.13 -16.91 -16.45
C THR A 155 -4.71 -15.51 -15.99
N GLY A 156 -5.65 -14.57 -15.84
CA GLY A 156 -5.35 -13.23 -15.36
C GLY A 156 -4.72 -13.25 -13.96
N SER A 157 -3.88 -12.26 -13.70
CA SER A 157 -2.99 -12.27 -12.54
C SER A 157 -3.10 -10.99 -11.72
N GLN A 158 -2.96 -11.13 -10.41
CA GLN A 158 -2.72 -10.04 -9.47
C GLN A 158 -1.21 -9.77 -9.41
N HIS A 159 -0.81 -8.52 -9.57
CA HIS A 159 0.57 -8.07 -9.50
C HIS A 159 0.88 -7.59 -8.09
N ARG A 160 2.05 -8.00 -7.62
CA ARG A 160 2.63 -7.57 -6.35
C ARG A 160 4.04 -7.13 -6.65
N ILE A 161 4.28 -5.82 -6.54
CA ILE A 161 5.53 -5.18 -6.91
C ILE A 161 6.17 -4.62 -5.64
N TYR A 162 7.45 -4.92 -5.42
CA TYR A 162 8.25 -4.38 -4.33
C TYR A 162 9.22 -3.37 -4.92
N CYS A 163 9.18 -2.12 -4.47
CA CYS A 163 9.97 -1.06 -5.08
C CYS A 163 10.57 -0.06 -4.08
N LYS A 164 11.54 0.71 -4.56
CA LYS A 164 12.11 1.84 -3.82
C LYS A 164 11.07 2.95 -3.67
N THR A 165 11.19 3.72 -2.59
CA THR A 165 10.41 4.93 -2.37
C THR A 165 10.99 6.08 -3.21
N ASP A 166 10.76 6.03 -4.53
CA ASP A 166 11.15 7.10 -5.46
C ASP A 166 10.19 7.20 -6.66
N ALA A 167 10.16 8.39 -7.29
CA ALA A 167 9.22 8.69 -8.37
C ALA A 167 9.44 7.82 -9.63
N PHE A 168 10.68 7.41 -9.92
CA PHE A 168 10.98 6.56 -11.08
C PHE A 168 10.51 5.13 -10.83
N ALA A 169 10.76 4.59 -9.64
CA ALA A 169 10.24 3.29 -9.21
C ALA A 169 8.71 3.23 -9.27
N PHE A 170 8.03 4.26 -8.76
CA PHE A 170 6.58 4.35 -8.81
C PHE A 170 6.05 4.45 -10.24
N CYS A 171 6.72 5.23 -11.11
CA CYS A 171 6.40 5.29 -12.53
C CYS A 171 6.46 3.90 -13.19
N GLN A 172 7.52 3.13 -12.93
CA GLN A 172 7.68 1.79 -13.48
C GLN A 172 6.59 0.85 -12.96
N ALA A 173 6.27 0.91 -11.67
CA ALA A 173 5.23 0.09 -11.06
C ALA A 173 3.84 0.35 -11.68
N VAL A 174 3.43 1.63 -11.78
CA VAL A 174 2.17 2.02 -12.44
C VAL A 174 2.15 1.51 -13.88
N HIS A 175 3.23 1.74 -14.63
CA HIS A 175 3.29 1.34 -16.04
C HIS A 175 3.15 -0.17 -16.24
N ALA A 176 3.86 -0.97 -15.42
CA ALA A 176 3.82 -2.42 -15.46
C ALA A 176 2.40 -2.96 -15.20
N ILE A 177 1.75 -2.48 -14.14
CA ILE A 177 0.39 -2.90 -13.77
C ILE A 177 -0.60 -2.56 -14.88
N VAL A 178 -0.52 -1.35 -15.43
CA VAL A 178 -1.47 -0.90 -16.46
C VAL A 178 -1.34 -1.73 -17.73
N ILE A 179 -0.12 -1.93 -18.24
CA ILE A 179 0.12 -2.78 -19.42
C ILE A 179 -0.41 -4.19 -19.18
N GLN A 180 -0.21 -4.73 -17.99
CA GLN A 180 -0.58 -6.10 -17.71
C GLN A 180 -2.09 -6.26 -17.55
N ARG A 181 -2.78 -5.30 -16.92
CA ARG A 181 -4.24 -5.24 -16.92
C ARG A 181 -4.83 -5.11 -18.32
N GLU A 182 -4.17 -4.37 -19.23
CA GLU A 182 -4.58 -4.31 -20.64
C GLU A 182 -4.49 -5.70 -21.30
N LYS A 183 -3.42 -6.45 -21.05
CA LYS A 183 -3.27 -7.83 -21.53
C LYS A 183 -4.31 -8.78 -20.93
N ASP A 184 -4.52 -8.71 -19.61
CA ASP A 184 -5.53 -9.54 -18.91
C ASP A 184 -6.93 -9.31 -19.50
N SER A 185 -7.27 -8.05 -19.79
CA SER A 185 -8.53 -7.67 -20.45
C SER A 185 -8.67 -8.30 -21.84
N LEU A 186 -7.58 -8.35 -22.62
CA LEU A 186 -7.57 -8.97 -23.95
C LEU A 186 -7.73 -10.49 -23.91
N THR A 187 -7.33 -11.12 -22.80
CA THR A 187 -7.50 -12.57 -22.59
C THR A 187 -8.85 -12.96 -21.98
N GLY A 188 -9.78 -12.01 -21.85
CA GLY A 188 -11.12 -12.25 -21.29
C GLY A 188 -11.20 -12.14 -19.76
N GLY A 189 -10.19 -11.56 -19.12
CA GLY A 189 -10.23 -11.16 -17.70
C GLY A 189 -11.20 -10.02 -17.46
N HIS A 190 -12.31 -10.29 -16.76
CA HIS A 190 -13.24 -9.26 -16.35
C HIS A 190 -13.24 -9.08 -14.83
N ILE A 191 -12.19 -8.44 -14.30
CA ILE A 191 -11.95 -8.22 -12.85
C ILE A 191 -13.21 -7.75 -12.11
N ARG A 192 -13.98 -6.83 -12.71
CA ARG A 192 -15.17 -6.23 -12.10
C ARG A 192 -16.43 -7.13 -12.09
N THR A 193 -16.47 -8.20 -12.89
CA THR A 193 -17.66 -9.07 -13.01
C THR A 193 -17.41 -10.51 -12.59
N GLU A 194 -16.16 -10.94 -12.47
CA GLU A 194 -15.80 -12.37 -12.35
C GLU A 194 -15.20 -12.80 -11.01
N VAL A 195 -14.67 -11.87 -10.18
CA VAL A 195 -13.95 -12.25 -8.94
C VAL A 195 -14.71 -11.84 -7.69
N ASP A 196 -14.74 -10.53 -7.43
CA ASP A 196 -15.11 -10.03 -6.10
C ASP A 196 -16.12 -8.88 -6.20
N THR A 197 -17.13 -8.92 -5.33
CA THR A 197 -18.13 -7.84 -5.24
C THR A 197 -17.52 -6.52 -4.73
N TYR A 198 -16.42 -6.57 -3.96
CA TYR A 198 -15.84 -5.39 -3.33
C TYR A 198 -15.30 -4.34 -4.32
N ILE A 199 -14.85 -4.75 -5.51
CA ILE A 199 -14.35 -3.80 -6.51
C ILE A 199 -15.47 -2.97 -7.15
N SER A 200 -16.70 -3.46 -7.01
CA SER A 200 -17.94 -2.79 -7.46
C SER A 200 -18.60 -1.98 -6.34
N GLU A 201 -18.11 -2.10 -5.09
CA GLU A 201 -18.58 -1.29 -3.98
C GLU A 201 -18.17 0.19 -4.16
N PRO A 202 -18.87 1.13 -3.51
CA PRO A 202 -18.44 2.53 -3.51
C PRO A 202 -17.08 2.68 -2.83
N SER A 203 -16.31 3.68 -3.27
CA SER A 203 -15.11 4.09 -2.55
C SER A 203 -15.46 4.62 -1.18
N ILE A 204 -14.56 4.42 -0.22
CA ILE A 204 -14.64 5.08 1.07
C ILE A 204 -14.63 6.62 0.90
N GLU A 205 -15.37 7.32 1.75
CA GLU A 205 -15.38 8.78 1.77
C GLU A 205 -14.29 9.33 2.69
N ALA A 206 -13.80 10.54 2.43
CA ALA A 206 -12.72 11.16 3.20
C ALA A 206 -12.95 11.15 4.72
N PRO A 207 -14.11 11.55 5.27
CA PRO A 207 -14.32 11.55 6.72
C PRO A 207 -14.24 10.14 7.34
N THR A 208 -14.71 9.13 6.63
CA THR A 208 -14.65 7.73 7.08
C THR A 208 -13.23 7.19 6.98
N ALA A 209 -12.51 7.52 5.91
CA ALA A 209 -11.10 7.15 5.77
C ALA A 209 -10.26 7.72 6.92
N GLU A 210 -10.45 9.00 7.25
CA GLU A 210 -9.80 9.66 8.39
C GLU A 210 -10.12 8.95 9.72
N GLN A 211 -11.38 8.60 9.96
CA GLN A 211 -11.77 7.85 11.17
C GLN A 211 -11.09 6.49 11.25
N VAL A 212 -10.99 5.77 10.13
CA VAL A 212 -10.40 4.43 10.09
C VAL A 212 -8.90 4.47 10.37
N ILE A 213 -8.15 5.36 9.71
CA ILE A 213 -6.70 5.46 9.95
C ILE A 213 -6.40 5.94 11.38
N ASN A 214 -7.26 6.79 11.96
CA ASN A 214 -7.13 7.21 13.36
C ASN A 214 -7.39 6.07 14.33
N ARG A 215 -8.39 5.21 14.08
CA ARG A 215 -8.63 4.02 14.93
C ARG A 215 -7.45 3.07 14.95
N PHE A 216 -6.80 2.87 13.80
CA PHE A 216 -5.58 2.07 13.75
C PHE A 216 -4.47 2.70 14.59
N VAL A 217 -4.21 4.00 14.41
CA VAL A 217 -3.20 4.73 15.19
C VAL A 217 -3.50 4.71 16.69
N GLU A 218 -4.75 4.87 17.10
CA GLU A 218 -5.19 4.81 18.50
C GLU A 218 -4.98 3.43 19.13
N SER A 219 -4.86 2.39 18.32
CA SER A 219 -4.59 1.02 18.78
C SER A 219 -3.10 0.73 18.99
N LEU A 220 -2.18 1.59 18.53
CA LEU A 220 -0.73 1.34 18.64
C LEU A 220 -0.17 1.47 20.08
N PRO A 221 -0.57 2.46 20.91
CA PRO A 221 0.06 2.70 22.22
C PRO A 221 0.01 1.53 23.21
N GLN A 222 -1.02 0.69 23.13
CA GLN A 222 -1.15 -0.52 23.97
C GLN A 222 -0.05 -1.56 23.68
N TYR A 223 0.55 -1.53 22.49
CA TYR A 223 1.63 -2.43 22.10
C TYR A 223 3.02 -1.85 22.42
N ASN A 224 3.17 -0.52 22.50
CA ASN A 224 4.42 0.15 22.91
C ASN A 224 4.82 -0.11 24.38
N SER A 225 3.86 -0.41 25.25
CA SER A 225 4.12 -0.59 26.70
C SER A 225 4.41 -2.03 27.10
N SER A 226 3.99 -3.01 26.30
CA SER A 226 4.18 -4.44 26.60
C SER A 226 5.64 -4.89 26.48
N ILE A 227 6.46 -4.18 25.70
CA ILE A 227 7.89 -4.51 25.49
C ILE A 227 8.78 -3.95 26.62
N LYS A 228 8.40 -2.82 27.23
CA LYS A 228 9.17 -2.24 28.36
C LYS A 228 9.03 -3.01 29.68
N ALA A 229 8.03 -3.88 29.82
CA ALA A 229 7.74 -4.56 31.08
C ALA A 229 8.52 -5.89 31.28
N LEU A 230 9.24 -6.38 30.27
CA LEU A 230 10.02 -7.62 30.35
C LEU A 230 11.52 -7.39 30.63
N SER A 231 11.95 -6.14 30.82
CA SER A 231 13.32 -5.85 31.25
C SER A 231 13.42 -5.75 32.78
N ALA A 232 14.08 -6.76 33.36
CA ALA A 232 14.64 -6.90 34.72
C ALA A 232 13.76 -7.55 35.81
N PRO A 233 14.38 -8.45 36.59
CA PRO A 233 14.90 -8.00 37.88
C PRO A 233 16.42 -7.82 37.84
N GLU A 234 16.86 -6.68 38.36
CA GLU A 234 18.23 -6.45 38.81
C GLU A 234 18.58 -7.50 39.87
N SER A 235 19.50 -8.40 39.55
CA SER A 235 20.16 -9.21 40.58
C SER A 235 21.13 -8.32 41.34
N HIS A 236 20.63 -7.62 42.35
CA HIS A 236 21.47 -7.05 43.40
C HIS A 236 22.02 -8.17 44.30
N SER A 237 23.35 -8.16 44.43
CA SER A 237 24.18 -8.57 45.57
C SER A 237 24.05 -9.99 46.13
N ASN A 238 25.16 -10.73 46.10
CA ASN A 238 25.89 -10.96 47.35
C ASN A 238 27.39 -11.12 47.05
N GLU A 239 28.17 -10.19 47.62
CA GLU A 239 29.54 -10.44 48.02
C GLU A 239 29.55 -11.56 49.07
N GLU A 240 30.43 -12.54 48.89
CA GLU A 240 31.25 -13.17 49.94
C GLU A 240 32.45 -13.88 49.30
#